data_AF-A0A2U9CCL9-F1
#
_entry.id   AF-A0A2U9CCL9-F1
#
_cell.length_a   1.000
_cell.length_b   1.000
_cell.length_c   1.000
_cell.angle_alpha   90.00
_cell.angle_beta   90.00
_cell.angle_gamma   90.00
#
_symmetry.space_group_name_H-M   'P 1'
#
loop_
_entity.id
_entity.type
_entity.pdbx_description
1 polymer ?
#
loop_
_entity_poly.entity_id
_entity_poly.type
_entity_poly.pdbx_seq_one_letter_code
_entity_poly.pdbx_strand_id
1 'polypeptide(L)'
;MDRALQIQRENDMLRDKLSHIMRTTGGLDNWNYYDKKSLDKERRRSELLRITTENQMILSRLSQVRPNYNVKSWHDDWLRTLRLRDSIARFPRGRENLQKGEEKQDKSNSGCDKKQKMNTDATPARAKIHLKVLVLLMYKYHPHSVEKSFAPDEVQRKDKLR
;
A
#
# COMPACT_ATOMS: atom_id res chain seq x y z
N MET A 1 14.42 78.92 0.57
CA MET A 1 13.99 77.90 1.56
C MET A 1 15.18 77.61 2.44
N ASP A 2 14.99 77.68 3.75
CA ASP A 2 16.08 77.66 4.73
C ASP A 2 16.67 76.24 4.90
N ARG A 3 18.00 76.12 4.89
CA ARG A 3 18.70 74.81 4.90
C ARG A 3 18.40 74.03 6.17
N ALA A 4 18.21 74.72 7.29
CA ALA A 4 17.81 74.13 8.56
C ALA A 4 16.43 73.45 8.47
N LEU A 5 15.47 74.04 7.76
CA LEU A 5 14.14 73.47 7.58
C LEU A 5 14.16 72.21 6.71
N GLN A 6 15.07 72.13 5.75
CA GLN A 6 15.23 70.93 4.94
C GLN A 6 15.83 69.78 5.77
N ILE A 7 16.88 70.06 6.54
CA ILE A 7 17.51 69.10 7.45
C ILE A 7 16.49 68.60 8.48
N GLN A 8 15.66 69.49 9.03
CA GLN A 8 14.62 69.12 9.98
C GLN A 8 13.62 68.13 9.37
N ARG A 9 13.11 68.42 8.17
CA ARG A 9 12.17 67.53 7.46
C ARG A 9 12.78 66.17 7.13
N GLU A 10 14.04 66.15 6.70
CA GLU A 10 14.74 64.90 6.40
C GLU A 10 14.96 64.06 7.66
N ASN A 11 15.31 64.70 8.78
CA ASN A 11 15.45 64.04 10.08
C ASN A 11 14.12 63.46 10.59
N ASP A 12 13.02 64.19 10.44
CA ASP A 12 11.70 63.72 10.84
C ASP A 12 11.27 62.52 9.98
N MET A 13 11.48 62.59 8.67
CA MET A 13 11.20 61.46 7.76
C MET A 13 12.05 60.22 8.09
N LEU A 14 13.31 60.41 8.47
CA LEU A 14 14.20 59.33 8.88
C LEU A 14 13.73 58.69 10.19
N ARG A 15 13.35 59.51 11.18
CA ARG A 15 12.81 59.04 12.45
C ARG A 15 11.54 58.22 12.25
N ASP A 16 10.65 58.64 11.37
CA ASP A 16 9.42 57.89 11.06
C ASP A 16 9.72 56.52 10.43
N LYS A 17 10.66 56.45 9.48
CA LYS A 17 11.08 55.19 8.85
C LYS A 17 11.74 54.26 9.86
N LEU A 18 12.61 54.78 10.71
CA LEU A 18 13.26 54.00 11.77
C LEU A 18 12.24 53.50 12.79
N SER A 19 11.30 54.35 13.22
CA SER A 19 10.20 53.96 14.09
C SER A 19 9.35 52.84 13.48
N HIS A 20 9.05 52.92 12.18
CA HIS A 20 8.33 51.88 11.45
C HIS A 20 9.08 50.54 11.41
N ILE A 21 10.39 50.56 11.16
CA ILE A 21 11.27 49.38 11.16
C ILE A 21 11.43 48.84 12.59
N MET A 22 11.57 49.68 13.59
CA MET A 22 11.71 49.23 14.99
C MET A 22 10.41 48.64 15.53
N ARG A 23 9.26 49.12 15.05
CA ARG A 23 7.94 48.58 15.41
C ARG A 23 7.65 47.25 14.73
N THR A 24 8.24 46.98 13.57
CA THR A 24 8.09 45.71 12.86
C THR A 24 9.31 44.83 13.14
N THR A 25 9.15 43.68 13.80
CA THR A 25 10.26 42.78 14.19
C THR A 25 10.91 42.04 13.00
N GLY A 26 11.21 42.74 11.90
CA GLY A 26 11.95 42.19 10.76
C GLY A 26 11.23 41.04 10.04
N GLY A 27 9.91 41.08 9.95
CA GLY A 27 9.15 40.10 9.17
C GLY A 27 9.49 40.24 7.68
N LEU A 28 10.32 39.35 7.16
CA LEU A 28 10.55 39.21 5.73
C LEU A 28 9.28 38.63 5.08
N ASP A 29 8.72 39.30 4.06
CA ASP A 29 7.59 38.77 3.28
C ASP A 29 7.99 37.56 2.39
N ASN A 30 9.27 37.18 2.43
CA ASN A 30 9.87 36.21 1.52
C ASN A 30 9.57 34.75 1.91
N TRP A 31 8.37 34.48 2.43
CA TRP A 31 7.88 33.11 2.45
C TRP A 31 7.30 32.79 1.09
N ASN A 32 8.20 32.38 0.18
CA ASN A 32 7.79 31.79 -1.07
C ASN A 32 7.20 30.40 -0.78
N TYR A 33 5.88 30.35 -0.61
CA TYR A 33 5.09 29.10 -0.58
C TYR A 33 5.10 28.46 -1.96
N TYR A 34 6.26 27.98 -2.41
CA TYR A 34 6.38 27.27 -3.66
C TYR A 34 6.07 25.80 -3.45
N ASP A 35 4.89 25.38 -3.89
CA ASP A 35 4.61 23.96 -4.05
C ASP A 35 5.55 23.38 -5.10
N LYS A 36 6.40 22.43 -4.69
CA LYS A 36 7.28 21.69 -5.61
C LYS A 36 6.41 20.92 -6.62
N LYS A 37 6.20 21.51 -7.80
CA LYS A 37 5.55 20.86 -8.94
C LYS A 37 6.57 19.95 -9.60
N SER A 38 6.29 18.65 -9.61
CA SER A 38 7.04 17.70 -10.43
C SER A 38 6.23 17.51 -11.70
N LEU A 39 6.89 17.70 -12.84
CA LEU A 39 6.32 17.53 -14.18
C LEU A 39 5.82 16.10 -14.45
N ASP A 40 6.17 15.14 -13.58
CA ASP A 40 5.91 13.71 -13.74
C ASP A 40 4.81 13.17 -12.80
N LYS A 41 4.18 14.03 -11.99
CA LYS A 41 3.17 13.58 -11.01
C LYS A 41 1.98 12.91 -11.67
N GLU A 42 1.46 13.50 -12.74
CA GLU A 42 0.29 12.99 -13.44
C GLU A 42 0.61 11.70 -14.19
N ARG A 43 1.74 11.66 -14.91
CA ARG A 43 2.19 10.44 -15.60
C ARG A 43 2.39 9.29 -14.62
N ARG A 44 3.05 9.54 -13.48
CA ARG A 44 3.23 8.54 -12.42
C ARG A 44 1.89 8.05 -11.85
N ARG A 45 0.92 8.95 -11.67
CA ARG A 45 -0.43 8.61 -11.19
C ARG A 45 -1.15 7.71 -12.18
N SER A 46 -1.13 8.05 -13.46
CA SER A 46 -1.75 7.26 -14.53
C SER A 46 -1.10 5.89 -14.69
N GLU A 47 0.23 5.82 -14.64
CA GLU A 47 0.97 4.55 -14.69
C GLU A 47 0.63 3.65 -13.49
N LEU A 48 0.54 4.25 -12.28
CA LEU A 48 0.16 3.52 -11.08
C LEU A 48 -1.26 2.95 -11.18
N LEU A 49 -2.21 3.74 -11.72
CA LEU A 49 -3.56 3.27 -11.97
C LEU A 49 -3.58 2.11 -12.97
N ARG A 50 -2.84 2.23 -14.08
CA ARG A 50 -2.72 1.17 -15.10
C ARG A 50 -2.16 -0.13 -14.52
N ILE A 51 -1.06 -0.04 -13.76
CA ILE A 51 -0.44 -1.20 -13.11
C ILE A 51 -1.41 -1.83 -12.11
N THR A 52 -2.17 -1.01 -11.37
CA THR A 52 -3.12 -1.50 -10.37
C THR A 52 -4.27 -2.27 -11.03
N THR A 53 -4.84 -1.74 -12.11
CA THR A 53 -5.93 -2.42 -12.83
C THR A 53 -5.44 -3.71 -13.48
N GLU A 54 -4.25 -3.70 -14.08
CA GLU A 54 -3.64 -4.90 -14.66
C GLU A 54 -3.38 -5.98 -13.60
N ASN A 55 -2.82 -5.59 -12.46
CA ASN A 55 -2.60 -6.51 -11.34
C ASN A 55 -3.90 -7.10 -10.81
N GLN A 56 -4.99 -6.33 -10.74
CA GLN A 56 -6.31 -6.82 -10.34
C GLN A 56 -6.85 -7.86 -11.34
N MET A 57 -6.69 -7.63 -12.64
CA MET A 57 -7.08 -8.59 -13.66
C MET A 57 -6.28 -9.89 -13.58
N ILE A 58 -4.97 -9.79 -13.39
CA ILE A 58 -4.09 -10.96 -13.19
C ILE A 58 -4.52 -11.75 -11.94
N LEU A 59 -4.77 -11.06 -10.83
CA LEU A 59 -5.23 -11.67 -9.58
C LEU A 59 -6.56 -12.40 -9.77
N SER A 60 -7.52 -11.77 -10.44
CA SER A 60 -8.81 -12.37 -10.75
C SER A 60 -8.62 -13.64 -11.58
N ARG A 61 -7.80 -13.59 -12.63
CA ARG A 61 -7.49 -14.75 -13.47
C ARG A 61 -6.82 -15.87 -12.67
N LEU A 62 -5.80 -15.56 -11.86
CA LEU A 62 -5.10 -16.55 -11.03
C LEU A 62 -6.04 -17.20 -10.00
N SER A 63 -6.99 -16.44 -9.46
CA SER A 63 -7.97 -16.96 -8.50
C SER A 63 -8.99 -17.90 -9.13
N GLN A 64 -9.35 -17.65 -10.38
CA GLN A 64 -10.32 -18.46 -11.13
C GLN A 64 -9.68 -19.71 -11.73
N VAL A 65 -8.41 -19.65 -12.11
CA VAL A 65 -7.68 -20.78 -12.67
C VAL A 65 -7.43 -21.82 -11.57
N ARG A 66 -7.98 -23.02 -11.75
CA ARG A 66 -7.61 -24.17 -10.91
C ARG A 66 -6.21 -24.67 -11.28
N PRO A 67 -5.41 -25.12 -10.30
CA PRO A 67 -4.16 -25.80 -10.61
C PRO A 67 -4.44 -27.04 -11.46
N ASN A 68 -3.81 -27.11 -12.63
CA ASN A 68 -3.93 -28.26 -13.55
C ASN A 68 -3.17 -29.48 -13.02
N TYR A 69 -2.22 -29.28 -12.10
CA TYR A 69 -1.47 -30.38 -11.51
C TYR A 69 -2.14 -30.92 -10.24
N ASN A 70 -2.40 -32.23 -10.24
CA ASN A 70 -2.78 -32.96 -9.04
C ASN A 70 -1.53 -33.62 -8.46
N VAL A 71 -0.97 -33.02 -7.41
CA VAL A 71 0.26 -33.51 -6.74
C VAL A 71 0.10 -34.96 -6.29
N LYS A 72 -1.10 -35.37 -5.85
CA LYS A 72 -1.35 -36.76 -5.45
C LYS A 72 -1.28 -37.70 -6.65
N SER A 73 -1.92 -37.35 -7.77
CA SER A 73 -1.85 -38.14 -9.01
C SER A 73 -0.42 -38.27 -9.50
N TRP A 74 0.36 -37.19 -9.47
CA TRP A 74 1.76 -37.22 -9.88
C TRP A 74 2.63 -38.08 -8.96
N HIS A 75 2.37 -38.04 -7.66
CA HIS A 75 3.05 -38.90 -6.71
C HIS A 75 2.71 -40.37 -6.96
N ASP A 76 1.45 -40.69 -7.22
CA ASP A 76 1.01 -42.05 -7.54
C ASP A 76 1.62 -42.54 -8.85
N ASP A 77 1.67 -41.71 -9.89
CA ASP A 77 2.30 -42.02 -11.17
C ASP A 77 3.81 -42.24 -11.02
N TRP A 78 4.46 -41.42 -10.19
CA TRP A 78 5.86 -41.60 -9.85
C TRP A 78 6.10 -42.92 -9.11
N LEU A 79 5.26 -43.26 -8.13
CA LEU A 79 5.33 -44.55 -7.42
C LEU A 79 5.08 -45.73 -8.35
N ARG A 80 4.10 -45.63 -9.27
CA ARG A 80 3.84 -46.66 -10.30
C ARG A 80 5.06 -46.84 -11.19
N THR A 81 5.69 -45.75 -11.62
CA THR A 81 6.91 -45.77 -12.42
C THR A 81 8.05 -46.41 -11.65
N LEU A 82 8.19 -46.12 -10.35
CA LEU A 82 9.20 -46.71 -9.48
C LEU A 82 9.02 -48.24 -9.38
N ARG A 83 7.78 -48.69 -9.16
CA ARG A 83 7.43 -50.12 -9.10
C ARG A 83 7.67 -50.83 -10.44
N LEU A 84 7.26 -50.22 -11.55
CA LEU A 84 7.49 -50.76 -12.88
C LEU A 84 8.99 -50.87 -13.17
N ARG A 85 9.75 -49.82 -12.86
CA ARG A 85 11.20 -49.80 -12.99
C ARG A 85 11.82 -50.93 -12.18
N ASP A 86 11.33 -51.19 -10.95
CA ASP A 86 11.80 -52.27 -10.07
C ASP A 86 11.42 -53.65 -10.63
N SER A 87 10.23 -53.81 -11.22
CA SER A 87 9.79 -55.09 -11.79
C SER A 87 10.48 -55.47 -13.11
N ILE A 88 10.84 -54.49 -13.95
CA ILE A 88 11.55 -54.73 -15.23
C ILE A 88 13.08 -54.75 -15.06
N ALA A 89 13.57 -54.60 -13.84
CA ALA A 89 14.99 -54.61 -13.57
C ALA A 89 15.58 -56.00 -13.81
N ARG A 90 16.60 -56.10 -14.66
CA ARG A 90 17.31 -57.36 -14.93
C ARG A 90 18.16 -57.85 -13.74
N PHE A 91 18.50 -56.96 -12.81
CA PHE A 91 19.26 -57.27 -11.61
C PHE A 91 18.56 -56.70 -10.37
N PRO A 92 18.58 -57.41 -9.23
CA PRO A 92 17.99 -56.92 -7.99
C PRO A 92 18.68 -55.63 -7.58
N ARG A 93 17.95 -54.52 -7.57
CA ARG A 93 18.47 -53.26 -7.06
C ARG A 93 18.39 -53.29 -5.53
N GLY A 94 19.56 -53.30 -4.89
CA GLY A 94 19.69 -53.31 -3.43
C GLY A 94 18.93 -52.15 -2.80
N ARG A 95 18.33 -52.40 -1.63
CA ARG A 95 17.58 -51.41 -0.82
C ARG A 95 18.54 -50.42 -0.13
N GLU A 96 19.50 -49.85 -0.83
CA GLU A 96 20.64 -49.19 -0.17
C GLU A 96 20.38 -47.75 0.29
N ASN A 97 19.17 -47.19 0.20
CA ASN A 97 18.91 -45.82 0.66
C ASN A 97 17.56 -45.56 1.35
N LEU A 98 16.91 -46.58 1.92
CA LEU A 98 15.72 -46.37 2.76
C LEU A 98 16.05 -45.93 4.21
N GLN A 99 17.33 -45.85 4.60
CA GLN A 99 17.75 -45.44 5.96
C GLN A 99 18.61 -44.16 6.02
N LYS A 100 19.01 -43.57 4.89
CA LYS A 100 19.67 -42.24 4.88
C LYS A 100 18.63 -41.14 4.70
N GLY A 101 17.86 -40.90 5.75
CA GLY A 101 16.89 -39.81 5.83
C GLY A 101 16.33 -39.60 7.24
N GLU A 102 16.40 -40.63 8.08
CA GLU A 102 16.00 -40.58 9.49
C GLU A 102 17.26 -40.63 10.36
N GLU A 103 17.80 -39.44 10.68
CA GLU A 103 18.54 -39.07 11.91
C GLU A 103 19.61 -38.00 11.65
N LYS A 104 19.16 -36.74 11.71
CA LYS A 104 19.76 -35.76 12.62
C LYS A 104 18.64 -35.09 13.39
N GLN A 105 18.32 -35.64 14.56
CA GLN A 105 17.66 -34.87 15.62
C GLN A 105 18.76 -34.19 16.44
N ASP A 106 18.85 -32.87 16.34
CA ASP A 106 19.40 -32.03 17.39
C ASP A 106 18.37 -30.96 17.77
N LYS A 107 17.61 -31.31 18.82
CA LYS A 107 16.99 -30.49 19.87
C LYS A 107 16.43 -29.10 19.50
N SER A 108 15.10 -29.01 19.45
CA SER A 108 14.35 -28.14 20.39
C SER A 108 12.90 -28.61 20.57
N ASN A 109 12.44 -28.49 21.80
CA ASN A 109 11.17 -28.98 22.33
C ASN A 109 9.92 -28.41 21.64
N SER A 110 8.96 -29.32 21.46
CA SER A 110 7.51 -29.19 21.58
C SER A 110 6.84 -27.81 21.38
N GLY A 111 6.06 -27.74 20.32
CA GLY A 111 4.77 -27.04 20.31
C GLY A 111 4.52 -26.24 19.03
N CYS A 112 3.71 -26.74 18.10
CA CYS A 112 3.14 -25.86 17.07
C CYS A 112 1.89 -26.41 16.36
N ASP A 113 0.75 -26.35 17.03
CA ASP A 113 -0.50 -25.95 16.37
C ASP A 113 -0.38 -24.46 16.00
N LYS A 114 0.12 -24.11 14.80
CA LYS A 114 -0.04 -22.74 14.27
C LYS A 114 -0.30 -22.74 12.76
N LYS A 115 -1.54 -22.37 12.45
CA LYS A 115 -2.03 -21.66 11.26
C LYS A 115 -0.90 -21.11 10.37
N GLN A 116 -0.91 -21.50 9.10
CA GLN A 116 -0.10 -20.89 8.04
C GLN A 116 -0.35 -19.38 8.01
N LYS A 117 0.57 -18.61 8.59
CA LYS A 117 0.74 -17.18 8.33
C LYS A 117 1.60 -17.06 7.08
N MET A 118 1.07 -16.36 6.09
CA MET A 118 1.81 -15.89 4.93
C MET A 118 3.02 -15.08 5.40
N ASN A 119 4.22 -15.44 4.97
CA ASN A 119 5.41 -14.62 5.16
C ASN A 119 5.33 -13.39 4.25
N THR A 120 4.61 -12.39 4.72
CA THR A 120 4.90 -11.00 4.40
C THR A 120 6.14 -10.63 5.19
N ASP A 121 7.33 -10.67 4.61
CA ASP A 121 8.44 -9.80 5.06
C ASP A 121 9.59 -9.75 4.05
N ALA A 122 9.36 -8.92 3.04
CA ALA A 122 10.41 -8.11 2.44
C ALA A 122 9.85 -6.69 2.17
N THR A 123 9.34 -6.02 3.21
CA THR A 123 9.57 -4.57 3.48
C THR A 123 8.77 -4.10 4.72
N PRO A 124 9.32 -4.21 5.95
CA PRO A 124 8.65 -3.73 7.16
C PRO A 124 8.55 -2.18 7.21
N ALA A 125 9.38 -1.46 6.46
CA ALA A 125 9.29 0.00 6.33
C ALA A 125 8.19 0.45 5.34
N ARG A 126 8.02 -0.25 4.21
CA ARG A 126 7.11 0.14 3.12
C ARG A 126 5.64 -0.08 3.49
N ALA A 127 5.33 -1.14 4.23
CA ALA A 127 3.96 -1.43 4.71
C ALA A 127 3.49 -0.47 5.83
N LYS A 128 4.38 -0.09 6.75
CA LYS A 128 4.08 0.92 7.80
C LYS A 128 3.88 2.31 7.21
N ILE A 129 4.68 2.67 6.20
CA ILE A 129 4.50 3.91 5.43
C ILE A 129 3.17 3.86 4.67
N HIS A 130 2.85 2.74 4.01
CA HIS A 130 1.60 2.56 3.28
C HIS A 130 0.37 2.69 4.19
N LEU A 131 0.37 2.06 5.38
CA LEU A 131 -0.72 2.16 6.33
C LEU A 131 -0.85 3.58 6.90
N LYS A 132 0.26 4.25 7.23
CA LYS A 132 0.25 5.68 7.64
C LYS A 132 -0.28 6.59 6.52
N VAL A 133 0.11 6.36 5.27
CA VAL A 133 -0.35 7.12 4.10
C VAL A 133 -1.83 6.87 3.83
N LEU A 134 -2.31 5.62 3.95
CA LEU A 134 -3.72 5.27 3.75
C LEU A 134 -4.60 5.88 4.85
N VAL A 135 -4.16 5.83 6.10
CA VAL A 135 -4.83 6.48 7.23
C VAL A 135 -4.84 8.00 7.05
N LEU A 136 -3.71 8.62 6.68
CA LEU A 136 -3.65 10.06 6.38
C LEU A 136 -4.54 10.47 5.20
N LEU A 137 -4.63 9.66 4.15
CA LEU A 137 -5.52 9.91 3.01
C LEU A 137 -7.00 9.79 3.39
N MET A 138 -7.35 8.81 4.24
CA MET A 138 -8.72 8.63 4.76
C MET A 138 -9.16 9.81 5.65
N TYR A 139 -8.25 10.36 6.47
CA TYR A 139 -8.55 11.53 7.29
C TYR A 139 -8.51 12.85 6.50
N LYS A 140 -7.81 12.90 5.36
CA LYS A 140 -7.71 14.10 4.50
C LYS A 140 -8.79 14.15 3.41
N TYR A 141 -9.44 13.03 3.11
CA TYR A 141 -10.58 12.89 2.18
C TYR A 141 -11.84 12.41 2.92
N HIS A 142 -12.23 13.12 3.96
CA HIS A 142 -13.59 13.02 4.50
C HIS A 142 -14.40 14.20 3.95
N PRO A 143 -15.26 14.02 2.93
CA PRO A 143 -16.24 15.04 2.61
C PRO A 143 -17.13 15.22 3.85
N HIS A 144 -17.00 16.39 4.48
CA HIS A 144 -17.95 16.86 5.48
C HIS A 144 -19.35 16.88 4.88
N SER A 145 -20.25 16.13 5.53
CA SER A 145 -21.71 16.28 5.50
C SER A 145 -22.35 15.99 4.12
N VAL A 146 -23.48 15.31 4.03
CA VAL A 146 -24.78 15.78 4.50
C VAL A 146 -25.69 14.59 4.77
N GLU A 147 -26.23 14.52 5.98
CA GLU A 147 -27.47 13.82 6.29
C GLU A 147 -28.58 14.30 5.34
N LYS A 148 -29.12 13.39 4.52
CA LYS A 148 -30.50 13.52 4.03
C LYS A 148 -31.16 12.15 4.09
N SER A 149 -31.90 11.98 5.18
CA SER A 149 -33.17 11.25 5.29
C SER A 149 -33.75 10.76 3.96
N PHE A 150 -33.93 9.44 3.83
CA PHE A 150 -34.94 8.88 2.95
C PHE A 150 -35.61 7.70 3.66
N ALA A 151 -36.78 7.97 4.24
CA ALA A 151 -37.71 6.96 4.72
C ALA A 151 -38.36 6.26 3.51
N PRO A 152 -38.71 4.97 3.58
CA PRO A 152 -39.41 4.31 2.49
C PRO A 152 -40.90 4.69 2.52
N ASP A 153 -41.32 5.47 1.52
CA ASP A 153 -42.73 5.79 1.28
C ASP A 153 -43.51 4.52 0.88
N GLU A 154 -44.38 4.11 1.77
CA GLU A 154 -45.47 3.18 1.59
C GLU A 154 -46.56 3.84 0.72
N VAL A 155 -46.57 3.55 -0.59
CA VAL A 155 -47.67 3.99 -1.48
C VAL A 155 -48.31 2.79 -2.18
N GLN A 156 -49.34 2.29 -1.50
CA GLN A 156 -50.68 2.03 -2.03
C GLN A 156 -50.79 1.16 -3.29
N ARG A 157 -51.03 -0.14 -3.04
CA ARG A 157 -51.87 -0.97 -3.93
C ARG A 157 -53.23 -0.29 -4.10
N LYS A 158 -53.52 0.18 -5.31
CA LYS A 158 -54.89 0.45 -5.76
C LYS A 158 -55.08 -0.19 -7.13
N ASP A 159 -55.22 -1.50 -7.12
CA ASP A 159 -55.99 -2.18 -8.16
C ASP A 159 -57.46 -1.91 -7.89
N LYS A 160 -58.00 -1.08 -8.78
CA LYS A 160 -59.39 -0.64 -8.88
C LYS A 160 -60.15 -1.76 -9.61
N LEU A 161 -61.31 -2.18 -9.07
CA LEU A 161 -62.51 -2.73 -9.77
C LEU A 161 -63.22 -3.78 -8.90
N ARG A 162 -64.01 -3.32 -7.92
CA ARG A 162 -65.46 -3.59 -7.85
C ARG A 162 -66.13 -2.62 -6.89
#